data_AF-A0A7V3RIU3-F1
#
_entry.id   AF-A0A7V3RIU3-F1
#
_cell.length_a   1.000
_cell.length_b   1.000
_cell.length_c   1.000
_cell.angle_alpha   90.00
_cell.angle_beta   90.00
_cell.angle_gamma   90.00
#
_symmetry.space_group_name_H-M   'P 1'
#
loop_
_entity.id
_entity.type
_entity.pdbx_description
1 polymer ?
#
loop_
_entity_poly.entity_id
_entity_poly.type
_entity_poly.pdbx_seq_one_letter_code
_entity_poly.pdbx_strand_id
1 'polypeptide(L)'
;LEAMASGLPVITCPTVGASELIENKKDGIILRSYDDVSGLVDNLKFLSQNTDILKKIGKNARLKAEKYSWDRISKETFELLVDVCKNKIN
;
A
#
# COMPACT_ATOMS: atom_id res chain seq x y z
N LEU A 1 -5.76 0.66 0.11
CA LEU A 1 -5.34 0.22 1.46
C LEU A 1 -6.09 -1.03 1.92
N GLU A 2 -7.41 -1.08 1.82
CA GLU A 2 -8.24 -2.22 2.25
C GLU A 2 -7.84 -3.57 1.63
N ALA A 3 -7.59 -3.61 0.33
CA ALA A 3 -7.11 -4.83 -0.36
C ALA A 3 -5.75 -5.30 0.21
N MET A 4 -4.82 -4.37 0.45
CA MET A 4 -3.54 -4.67 1.08
C MET A 4 -3.73 -5.20 2.51
N ALA A 5 -4.61 -4.56 3.29
CA ALA A 5 -4.97 -5.01 4.63
C ALA A 5 -5.64 -6.39 4.62
N SER A 6 -6.28 -6.79 3.52
CA SER A 6 -6.84 -8.14 3.36
C SER A 6 -5.78 -9.18 2.95
N GLY A 7 -4.51 -8.78 2.84
CA GLY A 7 -3.43 -9.64 2.38
C GLY A 7 -3.50 -9.98 0.89
N LEU A 8 -4.24 -9.18 0.11
CA LEU A 8 -4.39 -9.37 -1.32
C LEU A 8 -3.29 -8.61 -2.08
N PRO A 9 -2.71 -9.22 -3.13
CA PRO A 9 -1.86 -8.48 -4.06
C PRO A 9 -2.70 -7.45 -4.82
N VAL A 10 -2.14 -6.26 -4.99
CA VAL A 10 -2.81 -5.15 -5.69
C VAL A 10 -2.02 -4.79 -6.94
N ILE A 11 -2.72 -4.63 -8.07
CA ILE A 11 -2.21 -3.98 -9.27
C ILE A 11 -2.87 -2.61 -9.35
N THR A 12 -2.09 -1.53 -9.45
CA THR A 12 -2.59 -0.15 -9.48
C THR A 12 -1.89 0.65 -10.58
N CYS A 13 -2.40 1.85 -10.85
CA CYS A 13 -1.81 2.82 -11.75
C CYS A 13 -1.04 3.90 -10.96
N PRO A 14 -0.06 4.59 -11.58
CA PRO A 14 0.73 5.63 -10.90
C PRO A 14 -0.07 6.88 -10.53
N THR A 15 -1.24 7.08 -11.13
CA THR A 15 -2.12 8.24 -10.91
C THR A 15 -3.05 8.08 -9.70
N VAL A 16 -3.04 6.92 -9.03
CA VAL A 16 -3.91 6.63 -7.89
C VAL A 16 -3.14 6.94 -6.62
N GLY A 17 -3.66 7.77 -5.70
CA GLY A 17 -2.92 8.14 -4.48
C GLY A 17 -2.41 6.96 -3.63
N ALA A 18 -3.09 5.80 -3.69
CA ALA A 18 -2.61 4.58 -3.04
C ALA A 18 -1.29 4.03 -3.61
N SER A 19 -0.88 4.43 -4.82
CA SER A 19 0.39 4.00 -5.42
C SER A 19 1.61 4.55 -4.67
N GLU A 20 1.48 5.70 -4.00
CA GLU A 20 2.55 6.27 -3.18
C GLU A 20 2.92 5.38 -1.99
N LEU A 21 1.96 4.58 -1.52
CA LEU A 21 2.18 3.62 -0.45
C LEU A 21 2.83 2.33 -0.97
N ILE A 22 2.73 2.04 -2.27
CA ILE A 22 3.14 0.75 -2.84
C ILE A 22 4.61 0.79 -3.30
N GLU A 23 5.37 -0.23 -2.91
CA GLU A 23 6.70 -0.50 -3.44
C GLU A 23 6.57 -1.58 -4.53
N ASN A 24 6.84 -1.17 -5.77
CA ASN A 24 6.57 -1.98 -6.94
C ASN A 24 7.25 -3.36 -6.86
N LYS A 25 6.50 -4.42 -7.21
CA LYS A 25 6.87 -5.84 -7.15
C LYS A 25 7.17 -6.40 -5.76
N LYS A 26 7.03 -5.62 -4.68
CA LYS A 26 7.25 -6.07 -3.31
C LYS A 26 5.97 -6.26 -2.53
N ASP A 27 5.10 -5.26 -2.52
CA ASP A 27 3.81 -5.24 -1.81
C ASP A 27 2.64 -4.77 -2.68
N GLY A 28 2.90 -4.61 -3.98
CA GLY A 28 1.92 -4.39 -5.03
C GLY A 28 2.64 -4.26 -6.36
N ILE A 29 1.89 -4.06 -7.45
CA ILE A 29 2.42 -3.81 -8.78
C ILE A 29 1.87 -2.48 -9.27
N ILE A 30 2.76 -1.64 -9.79
CA ILE A 30 2.39 -0.35 -10.39
C ILE A 30 2.58 -0.48 -11.91
N LEU A 31 1.49 -0.29 -12.65
CA LEU A 31 1.49 -0.25 -14.11
C LEU A 31 2.21 0.98 -14.63
N ARG A 32 2.58 0.98 -15.92
CA ARG A 32 3.24 2.14 -16.54
C ARG A 32 2.31 3.35 -16.62
N SER A 33 1.06 3.13 -16.99
CA SER A 33 0.02 4.14 -17.15
C SER A 33 -1.37 3.52 -16.94
N TYR A 34 -2.41 4.35 -16.87
CA TYR A 34 -3.77 3.88 -16.61
C TYR A 34 -4.39 3.09 -17.77
N ASP A 35 -3.85 3.25 -18.96
CA ASP A 35 -4.26 2.61 -20.22
C ASP A 35 -3.34 1.45 -20.65
N ASP A 36 -2.40 1.03 -19.80
CA ASP A 36 -1.48 -0.08 -20.05
C ASP A 36 -2.17 -1.46 -19.92
N VAL A 37 -3.02 -1.78 -20.89
CA VAL A 37 -3.78 -3.03 -20.94
C VAL A 37 -2.85 -4.25 -21.05
N SER A 38 -1.79 -4.16 -21.86
CA SER A 38 -0.84 -5.26 -22.00
C SER A 38 -0.13 -5.54 -20.68
N GLY A 39 0.37 -4.50 -20.01
CA GLY A 39 1.00 -4.63 -18.71
C GLY A 39 0.06 -5.24 -17.67
N LEU A 40 -1.22 -4.87 -17.67
CA LEU A 40 -2.20 -5.49 -16.77
C LEU A 40 -2.34 -6.99 -17.03
N VAL A 41 -2.52 -7.39 -18.30
CA VAL A 41 -2.67 -8.80 -18.69
C VAL A 41 -1.43 -9.61 -18.33
N ASP A 42 -0.24 -9.08 -18.61
CA ASP A 42 1.02 -9.77 -18.35
C ASP A 42 1.26 -9.97 -16.84
N ASN A 43 0.96 -8.95 -16.03
CA ASN A 43 1.08 -9.06 -14.58
C ASN A 43 0.05 -10.03 -13.97
N LEU A 44 -1.19 -10.04 -14.48
CA LEU A 44 -2.19 -11.03 -14.05
C LEU A 44 -1.75 -12.45 -14.37
N LYS A 45 -1.26 -12.70 -15.60
CA LYS A 45 -0.72 -14.00 -16.00
C LYS A 45 0.46 -14.41 -15.12
N PHE A 46 1.43 -13.52 -14.95
CA PHE A 46 2.60 -13.76 -14.11
C PHE A 46 2.20 -14.15 -12.68
N LEU A 47 1.31 -13.41 -12.04
CA LEU A 47 0.87 -13.70 -10.67
C LEU A 47 0.09 -15.03 -10.60
N SER A 48 -0.77 -15.31 -11.59
CA SER A 48 -1.53 -16.56 -11.63
C SER A 48 -0.64 -17.81 -11.78
N GLN A 49 0.49 -17.67 -12.49
CA GLN A 49 1.45 -18.75 -12.73
C GLN A 49 2.48 -18.89 -11.60
N ASN A 50 2.67 -17.85 -10.78
CA ASN A 50 3.67 -17.80 -9.72
C ASN A 50 3.00 -17.59 -8.35
N THR A 51 2.28 -18.61 -7.87
CA THR A 51 1.49 -18.53 -6.64
C THR A 51 2.29 -18.15 -5.40
N ASP A 52 3.57 -18.54 -5.33
CA ASP A 52 4.43 -18.17 -4.19
C ASP A 52 4.77 -16.68 -4.19
N ILE A 53 5.00 -16.10 -5.38
CA ILE A 53 5.21 -14.67 -5.53
C ILE A 53 3.92 -13.91 -5.19
N LEU A 54 2.78 -14.40 -5.67
CA LEU A 54 1.45 -13.86 -5.35
C LEU A 54 1.24 -13.80 -3.83
N LYS A 55 1.47 -14.91 -3.12
CA LYS A 55 1.36 -14.99 -1.65
C LYS A 55 2.35 -14.06 -0.95
N LYS A 56 3.60 -13.98 -1.45
CA LYS A 56 4.62 -13.11 -0.88
C LYS A 56 4.25 -11.63 -1.00
N ILE A 57 3.76 -11.20 -2.16
CA ILE A 57 3.31 -9.83 -2.38
C ILE A 57 2.12 -9.51 -1.48
N GLY A 58 1.12 -10.39 -1.42
CA GLY A 58 -0.04 -10.23 -0.53
C GLY A 58 0.34 -10.13 0.96
N LYS A 59 1.26 -10.97 1.43
CA LYS A 59 1.79 -10.89 2.81
C LYS A 59 2.48 -9.56 3.07
N ASN A 60 3.33 -9.11 2.16
CA ASN A 60 4.02 -7.82 2.31
C ASN A 60 3.03 -6.65 2.27
N ALA A 61 2.00 -6.73 1.45
CA ALA A 61 0.92 -5.75 1.38
C ALA A 61 0.21 -5.62 2.74
N ARG A 62 -0.12 -6.75 3.39
CA ARG A 62 -0.69 -6.77 4.74
C ARG A 62 0.23 -6.09 5.75
N LEU A 63 1.49 -6.51 5.81
CA LEU A 63 2.48 -5.95 6.75
C LEU A 63 2.67 -4.45 6.56
N LYS A 64 2.61 -3.98 5.32
CA LYS A 64 2.68 -2.55 5.04
C LYS A 64 1.41 -1.83 5.49
N ALA A 65 0.23 -2.37 5.21
CA ALA A 65 -1.05 -1.78 5.60
C ALA A 65 -1.20 -1.64 7.13
N GLU A 66 -0.66 -2.57 7.91
CA GLU A 66 -0.66 -2.51 9.38
C GLU A 66 0.07 -1.29 9.94
N LYS A 67 0.99 -0.68 9.19
CA LYS A 67 1.65 0.58 9.57
C LYS A 67 0.72 1.80 9.49
N TYR A 68 -0.42 1.66 8.84
CA TYR A 68 -1.43 2.70 8.67
C TYR A 68 -2.72 2.37 9.45
N SER A 69 -2.59 1.60 10.53
CA SER A 69 -3.72 1.28 11.40
C SER A 69 -4.25 2.52 12.12
N TRP A 70 -5.54 2.50 12.45
CA TRP A 70 -6.17 3.56 13.24
C TRP A 70 -5.49 3.77 14.59
N ASP A 71 -5.12 2.69 15.28
CA ASP A 71 -4.43 2.76 16.58
C ASP A 71 -3.11 3.54 16.48
N ARG A 72 -2.36 3.33 15.39
CA ARG A 72 -1.08 3.99 15.20
C ARG A 72 -1.25 5.44 14.77
N ILE A 73 -2.07 5.69 13.75
CA ILE A 73 -2.28 7.03 13.20
C ILE A 73 -2.91 7.96 14.24
N SER A 74 -3.90 7.46 15.00
CA SER A 74 -4.55 8.26 16.05
C SER A 74 -3.57 8.64 17.16
N LYS A 75 -2.70 7.71 17.58
CA LYS A 75 -1.66 7.97 18.57
C LYS A 75 -0.66 9.03 18.08
N GLU A 76 -0.09 8.85 16.89
CA GLU A 76 0.88 9.80 16.30
C GLU A 76 0.25 11.20 16.12
N THR A 77 -1.01 11.25 15.67
CA THR A 77 -1.76 12.51 15.53
C THR A 77 -1.98 13.18 16.89
N PHE A 78 -2.36 12.42 17.91
CA PHE A 78 -2.60 12.94 19.25
C PHE A 78 -1.31 13.49 19.88
N GLU A 79 -0.20 12.76 19.76
CA GLU A 79 1.11 13.21 20.26
C GLU A 79 1.53 14.53 19.62
N LEU A 80 1.34 14.69 18.30
CA LEU A 80 1.59 15.94 17.59
C LEU A 80 0.70 17.09 18.08
N LEU A 81 -0.60 16.86 18.28
CA LEU A 81 -1.51 17.88 18.79
C LEU A 81 -1.11 18.35 20.20
N VAL A 82 -0.72 17.41 21.07
CA VAL A 82 -0.24 17.72 22.41
C VAL A 82 1.04 18.55 22.37
N ASP A 83 1.98 18.21 21.50
CA ASP A 83 3.23 18.97 21.32
C ASP A 83 2.97 20.41 20.85
N VAL A 84 2.15 20.59 19.83
CA VAL A 84 1.78 21.93 19.32
C VAL A 84 1.09 22.76 20.40
N CYS A 85 0.21 22.16 21.21
CA CYS A 85 -0.44 22.85 22.32
C CYS A 85 0.55 23.28 23.40
N LYS A 86 1.55 22.46 23.74
CA LYS A 86 2.59 22.82 24.71
C LYS A 86 3.50 23.94 24.20
N ASN A 87 3.85 23.92 22.92
CA ASN A 87 4.77 24.87 22.31
C ASN A 87 4.13 26.23 21.97
N LYS A 88 2.79 26.34 21.94
CA LYS A 88 2.06 27.62 21.80
C LYS A 88 1.86 28.40 23.12
N ILE A 89 2.23 27.82 24.26
CA ILE A 89 2.04 28.42 25.59
C ILE A 89 3.33 29.13 26.10
N ASN A 90 4.43 29.07 25.33
CA ASN A 90 5.63 29.89 25.51
C ASN A 90 5.70 30.99 24.43
#